data_AF-A0A231GTT8-F1
#
_entry.id   AF-A0A231GTT8-F1
#
_cell.length_a   1.000
_cell.length_b   1.000
_cell.length_c   1.000
_cell.angle_alpha   90.00
_cell.angle_beta   90.00
_cell.angle_gamma   90.00
#
_symmetry.space_group_name_H-M   'P 1'
#
loop_
_entity.id
_entity.type
_entity.pdbx_description
1 polymer ?
#
loop_
_entity_poly.entity_id
_entity_poly.type
_entity_poly.pdbx_seq_one_letter_code
_entity_poly.pdbx_strand_id
1 'polypeptide(L)'
;MRHQKAERTFPLSATDFGVARQLTYELSNVAQDELQAIGWTADTKQFLKNLMYSVSRELEEPKQVQLTIREIDNHTAAELNAKRRSAELNDPGAPITRTIPESIVNIWLTSLRIAWQHLGPLEGRYRTGYDEHEIENALAAVEVMAH
;
A
#
# COMPACT_ATOMS: atom_id res chain seq x y z
N MET A 1 28.77 -12.35 -10.73
CA MET A 1 28.11 -12.34 -9.40
C MET A 1 26.75 -11.68 -9.59
N ARG A 2 25.64 -12.42 -9.41
CA ARG A 2 24.30 -11.82 -9.43
C ARG A 2 24.22 -10.89 -8.22
N HIS A 3 24.00 -9.59 -8.45
CA HIS A 3 23.59 -8.70 -7.38
C HIS A 3 22.29 -9.27 -6.79
N GLN A 4 22.35 -9.87 -5.60
CA GLN A 4 21.18 -9.95 -4.74
C GLN A 4 20.83 -8.49 -4.45
N LYS A 5 19.91 -7.91 -5.24
CA LYS A 5 19.33 -6.63 -4.89
C LYS A 5 18.62 -6.81 -3.54
N ALA A 6 18.87 -5.85 -2.65
CA ALA A 6 18.52 -5.95 -1.24
C ALA A 6 17.00 -5.95 -1.04
N GLU A 7 16.52 -6.93 -0.29
CA GLU A 7 15.19 -6.88 0.34
C GLU A 7 15.16 -5.68 1.29
N ARG A 8 14.16 -4.82 1.15
CA ARG A 8 13.97 -3.62 1.99
C ARG A 8 12.65 -3.74 2.73
N THR A 9 12.63 -3.51 4.03
CA THR A 9 11.41 -3.57 4.84
C THR A 9 11.17 -2.23 5.53
N PHE A 10 9.95 -1.73 5.42
CA PHE A 10 9.53 -0.44 5.94
C PHE A 10 8.33 -0.61 6.89
N PRO A 11 8.43 -0.15 8.14
CA PRO A 11 7.29 -0.12 9.02
C PRO A 11 6.34 1.01 8.61
N LEU A 12 5.05 0.72 8.59
CA LEU A 12 4.00 1.71 8.43
C LEU A 12 3.08 1.62 9.66
N SER A 13 2.73 2.76 10.27
CA SER A 13 1.80 2.80 11.39
C SER A 13 0.41 2.30 10.99
N ALA A 14 -0.45 1.98 11.96
CA ALA A 14 -1.82 1.59 11.66
C ALA A 14 -2.56 2.73 10.93
N THR A 15 -2.30 3.96 11.37
CA THR A 15 -2.88 5.18 10.79
C THR A 15 -2.40 5.39 9.36
N ASP A 16 -1.10 5.38 9.11
CA ASP A 16 -0.55 5.64 7.78
C ASP A 16 -0.97 4.55 6.78
N PHE A 17 -1.02 3.28 7.21
CA PHE A 17 -1.55 2.19 6.38
C PHE A 17 -3.05 2.38 6.12
N GLY A 18 -3.79 2.84 7.13
CA GLY A 18 -5.21 3.18 7.02
C GLY A 18 -5.48 4.24 5.95
N VAL A 19 -4.69 5.32 5.94
CA VAL A 19 -4.76 6.38 4.91
C VAL A 19 -4.43 5.80 3.54
N ALA A 20 -3.28 5.15 3.39
CA ALA A 20 -2.83 4.59 2.11
C ALA A 20 -3.86 3.61 1.54
N ARG A 21 -4.52 2.83 2.41
CA ARG A 21 -5.63 1.96 2.03
C ARG A 21 -6.81 2.74 1.47
N GLN A 22 -7.28 3.78 2.15
CA GLN A 22 -8.45 4.54 1.69
C GLN A 22 -8.15 5.25 0.37
N LEU A 23 -6.99 5.89 0.23
CA LEU A 23 -6.56 6.49 -1.02
C LEU A 23 -6.46 5.45 -2.16
N THR A 24 -5.99 4.23 -1.87
CA THR A 24 -5.96 3.14 -2.86
C THR A 24 -7.37 2.75 -3.33
N TYR A 25 -8.37 2.83 -2.45
CA TYR A 25 -9.77 2.56 -2.83
C TYR A 25 -10.36 3.70 -3.68
N GLU A 26 -9.96 4.95 -3.42
CA GLU A 26 -10.41 6.11 -4.21
C GLU A 26 -9.87 6.13 -5.64
N LEU A 27 -8.87 5.31 -5.97
CA LEU A 27 -8.37 5.15 -7.34
C LEU A 27 -9.44 4.68 -8.34
N SER A 28 -10.56 4.10 -7.89
CA SER A 28 -11.69 3.82 -8.79
C SER A 28 -12.40 5.07 -9.32
N ASN A 29 -12.17 6.22 -8.69
CA ASN A 29 -12.76 7.50 -9.04
C ASN A 29 -11.81 8.40 -9.85
N VAL A 30 -10.57 7.96 -10.06
CA VAL A 30 -9.57 8.64 -10.90
C VAL A 30 -9.73 8.22 -12.36
N ALA A 31 -9.46 9.14 -13.29
CA ALA A 31 -9.51 8.88 -14.73
C ALA A 31 -8.53 7.77 -15.13
N GLN A 32 -9.00 6.81 -15.94
CA GLN A 32 -8.23 5.60 -16.24
C GLN A 32 -6.98 5.89 -17.09
N ASP A 33 -7.07 6.83 -18.02
CA ASP A 33 -5.97 7.26 -18.88
C ASP A 33 -4.80 7.86 -18.10
N GLU A 34 -5.10 8.64 -17.07
CA GLU A 34 -4.10 9.21 -16.15
C GLU A 34 -3.36 8.11 -15.38
N LEU A 35 -4.08 7.11 -14.85
CA LEU A 35 -3.46 5.98 -14.18
C LEU A 35 -2.65 5.12 -15.16
N GLN A 36 -3.14 4.90 -16.38
CA GLN A 36 -2.43 4.13 -17.40
C GLN A 36 -1.10 4.79 -17.80
N ALA A 37 -1.04 6.13 -17.82
CA ALA A 37 0.18 6.88 -18.13
C ALA A 37 1.35 6.58 -17.16
N ILE A 38 1.04 6.18 -15.91
CA ILE A 38 2.03 5.82 -14.89
C ILE A 38 2.23 4.29 -14.77
N GLY A 39 1.74 3.51 -15.74
CA GLY A 39 1.90 2.06 -15.78
C GLY A 39 0.86 1.28 -14.97
N TRP A 40 -0.25 1.92 -14.54
CA TRP A 40 -1.33 1.22 -13.87
C TRP A 40 -2.00 0.20 -14.79
N THR A 41 -2.06 -1.05 -14.34
CA THR A 41 -2.68 -2.16 -15.06
C THR A 41 -3.78 -2.84 -14.23
N ALA A 42 -4.58 -3.70 -14.87
CA ALA A 42 -5.53 -4.56 -14.17
C ALA A 42 -4.83 -5.44 -13.10
N ASP A 43 -3.63 -5.95 -13.42
CA ASP A 43 -2.83 -6.76 -12.50
C ASP A 43 -2.35 -5.93 -11.29
N THR A 44 -1.92 -4.69 -11.53
CA THR A 44 -1.55 -3.74 -10.47
C THR A 44 -2.73 -3.46 -9.55
N LYS A 45 -3.89 -3.14 -10.13
CA LYS A 45 -5.14 -2.92 -9.39
C LYS A 45 -5.50 -4.13 -8.54
N GLN A 46 -5.48 -5.32 -9.13
CA GLN A 46 -5.86 -6.55 -8.44
C GLN A 46 -4.88 -6.88 -7.31
N PHE A 47 -3.58 -6.71 -7.55
CA PHE A 47 -2.55 -6.90 -6.53
C PHE A 47 -2.74 -5.95 -5.34
N LEU A 48 -2.85 -4.64 -5.59
CA LEU A 48 -3.01 -3.63 -4.53
C LEU A 48 -4.33 -3.81 -3.77
N LYS A 49 -5.42 -4.14 -4.46
CA LYS A 49 -6.69 -4.49 -3.82
C LYS A 49 -6.53 -5.66 -2.84
N ASN A 50 -5.87 -6.74 -3.27
CA ASN A 50 -5.61 -7.90 -2.42
C ASN A 50 -4.68 -7.57 -1.24
N LEU A 51 -3.65 -6.76 -1.48
CA LEU A 51 -2.76 -6.25 -0.44
C LEU A 51 -3.55 -5.49 0.63
N MET A 52 -4.42 -4.57 0.24
CA MET A 52 -5.23 -3.78 1.17
C MET A 52 -6.20 -4.64 2.00
N TYR A 53 -6.80 -5.67 1.39
CA TYR A 53 -7.69 -6.63 2.08
C TYR A 53 -6.96 -7.65 2.95
N SER A 54 -5.67 -7.84 2.73
CA SER A 54 -4.90 -8.81 3.50
C SER A 54 -4.63 -8.36 4.94
N VAL A 55 -4.76 -7.06 5.23
CA VAL A 55 -4.60 -6.47 6.57
C VAL A 55 -5.97 -6.16 7.15
N SER A 56 -6.18 -6.42 8.45
CA SER A 56 -7.47 -6.15 9.12
C SER A 56 -7.86 -4.68 9.03
N ARG A 57 -9.17 -4.41 8.95
CA ARG A 57 -9.71 -3.04 9.04
C ARG A 57 -9.63 -2.49 10.46
N GLU A 58 -9.66 -3.37 11.46
CA GLU A 58 -9.51 -3.08 12.89
C GLU A 58 -8.04 -3.04 13.31
N LEU A 59 -7.15 -2.62 12.41
CA LEU A 59 -5.75 -2.43 12.76
C LEU A 59 -5.66 -1.17 13.63
N GLU A 60 -5.26 -1.34 14.88
CA GLU A 60 -5.12 -0.25 15.85
C GLU A 60 -3.67 -0.10 16.29
N GLU A 61 -3.31 1.14 16.65
CA GLU A 61 -2.03 1.43 17.28
C GLU A 61 -1.87 0.62 18.60
N PRO A 62 -0.66 0.18 18.95
CA PRO A 62 0.64 0.48 18.32
C PRO A 62 1.04 -0.56 17.24
N LYS A 63 0.11 -1.35 16.68
CA LYS A 63 0.46 -2.35 15.66
C LYS A 63 0.87 -1.67 14.35
N GLN A 64 1.90 -2.21 13.72
CA GLN A 64 2.44 -1.72 12.45
C GLN A 64 2.34 -2.78 11.36
N VAL A 65 2.27 -2.32 10.11
CA VAL A 65 2.42 -3.17 8.92
C VAL A 65 3.85 -3.06 8.41
N GLN A 66 4.56 -4.18 8.33
CA GLN A 66 5.89 -4.25 7.72
C GLN A 66 5.73 -4.48 6.22
N LEU A 67 6.07 -3.48 5.40
CA LEU A 67 6.04 -3.57 3.94
C LEU A 67 7.43 -3.96 3.42
N THR A 68 7.54 -5.17 2.88
CA THR A 68 8.78 -5.75 2.38
C THR A 68 8.84 -5.67 0.85
N ILE A 69 9.73 -4.85 0.30
CA ILE A 69 9.91 -4.68 -1.14
C ILE A 69 10.89 -5.73 -1.67
N ARG A 70 10.50 -6.42 -2.76
CA ARG A 70 11.32 -7.46 -3.40
C ARG A 70 11.20 -7.42 -4.92
N GLU A 71 12.28 -7.74 -5.63
CA GLU A 71 12.30 -7.91 -7.09
C GLU A 71 11.71 -9.29 -7.46
N ILE A 72 10.38 -9.40 -7.36
CA ILE A 72 9.58 -10.60 -7.69
C ILE A 72 8.34 -10.17 -8.46
N ASP A 73 7.64 -11.11 -9.10
CA ASP A 73 6.38 -10.84 -9.76
C ASP A 73 5.19 -10.74 -8.77
N ASN A 74 4.06 -10.19 -9.25
CA ASN A 74 2.85 -9.97 -8.48
C ASN A 74 2.26 -11.28 -7.91
N HIS A 75 2.35 -12.39 -8.67
CA HIS A 75 1.80 -13.68 -8.27
C HIS A 75 2.58 -14.25 -7.09
N THR A 76 3.91 -14.30 -7.20
CA THR A 76 4.83 -14.72 -6.13
C THR A 76 4.64 -13.88 -4.87
N ALA A 77 4.52 -12.56 -5.01
CA ALA A 77 4.25 -11.67 -3.87
C ALA A 77 2.89 -11.97 -3.21
N ALA A 78 1.84 -12.19 -4.00
CA ALA A 78 0.51 -12.52 -3.50
C ALA A 78 0.49 -13.86 -2.74
N GLU A 79 1.19 -14.88 -3.24
CA GLU A 79 1.33 -16.17 -2.56
C GLU A 79 2.04 -16.04 -1.20
N LEU A 80 3.12 -15.25 -1.13
CA LEU A 80 3.82 -14.98 0.12
C LEU A 80 2.90 -14.29 1.13
N ASN A 81 2.12 -13.31 0.68
CA ASN A 81 1.18 -12.59 1.53
C ASN A 81 0.05 -13.49 2.02
N ALA A 82 -0.47 -14.39 1.17
CA ALA A 82 -1.48 -15.36 1.57
C ALA A 82 -0.96 -16.32 2.64
N LYS A 83 0.27 -16.85 2.48
CA LYS A 83 0.91 -17.73 3.48
C LYS A 83 1.09 -17.04 4.83
N ARG A 84 1.56 -15.79 4.83
CA ARG A 84 1.73 -14.99 6.06
C ARG A 84 0.40 -14.70 6.74
N ARG A 85 -0.62 -14.31 5.98
CA ARG A 85 -1.97 -14.08 6.52
C ARG A 85 -2.51 -15.33 7.22
N SER A 86 -2.33 -16.51 6.64
CA SER A 86 -2.73 -17.77 7.29
C SER A 86 -1.97 -18.03 8.58
N ALA A 87 -0.69 -17.68 8.66
CA ALA A 87 0.10 -17.78 9.88
C ALA A 87 -0.37 -16.79 10.96
N GLU A 88 -0.65 -15.53 10.59
CA GLU A 88 -1.15 -14.47 11.49
C GLU A 88 -2.52 -14.79 12.07
N LEU A 89 -3.37 -15.54 11.36
CA LEU A 89 -4.64 -16.03 11.90
C LEU A 89 -4.46 -17.04 13.03
N ASN A 90 -3.34 -17.77 13.04
CA ASN A 90 -3.01 -18.72 14.10
C ASN A 90 -2.24 -18.07 15.27
N ASP A 91 -1.63 -16.90 15.03
CA ASP A 91 -0.92 -16.10 16.03
C ASP A 91 -1.24 -14.61 15.86
N PRO A 92 -2.29 -14.09 16.54
CA PRO A 92 -2.68 -12.68 16.48
C PRO A 92 -1.63 -11.69 16.99
N GLY A 93 -0.58 -12.18 17.67
CA GLY A 93 0.56 -11.41 18.15
C GLY A 93 1.68 -11.26 17.11
N ALA A 94 1.64 -12.04 16.01
CA ALA A 94 2.66 -12.00 14.99
C ALA A 94 2.70 -10.62 14.26
N PRO A 95 3.88 -10.15 13.85
CA PRO A 95 4.00 -8.94 13.04
C PRO A 95 3.29 -9.10 11.69
N ILE A 96 2.47 -8.11 11.32
CA ILE A 96 1.80 -8.09 10.02
C ILE A 96 2.82 -7.73 8.96
N THR A 97 3.20 -8.68 8.11
CA THR A 97 4.22 -8.45 7.07
C THR A 97 3.64 -8.68 5.68
N ARG A 98 3.80 -7.71 4.78
CA ARG A 98 3.33 -7.81 3.40
C ARG A 98 4.45 -7.51 2.42
N THR A 99 4.63 -8.40 1.46
CA THR A 99 5.58 -8.22 0.37
C THR A 99 4.94 -7.48 -0.79
N ILE A 100 5.68 -6.52 -1.34
CA ILE A 100 5.32 -5.73 -2.52
C ILE A 100 6.40 -5.92 -3.59
N PRO A 101 6.05 -6.25 -4.84
CA PRO A 101 6.96 -6.22 -5.97
C PRO A 101 7.57 -4.83 -6.15
N GLU A 102 8.89 -4.77 -6.38
CA GLU A 102 9.59 -3.50 -6.64
C GLU A 102 8.98 -2.73 -7.83
N SER A 103 8.50 -3.45 -8.85
CA SER A 103 7.82 -2.86 -10.02
C SER A 103 6.51 -2.14 -9.69
N ILE A 104 5.86 -2.45 -8.56
CA ILE A 104 4.57 -1.87 -8.16
C ILE A 104 4.74 -0.62 -7.30
N VAL A 105 5.88 -0.46 -6.62
CA VAL A 105 6.07 0.58 -5.60
C VAL A 105 5.86 1.97 -6.17
N ASN A 106 6.60 2.34 -7.22
CA ASN A 106 6.48 3.68 -7.81
C ASN A 106 5.11 3.94 -8.43
N ILE A 107 4.47 2.90 -9.01
CA ILE A 107 3.12 3.01 -9.56
C ILE A 107 2.14 3.32 -8.43
N TRP A 108 2.24 2.59 -7.31
CA TRP A 108 1.37 2.78 -6.16
C TRP A 108 1.56 4.17 -5.55
N LEU A 109 2.79 4.58 -5.25
CA LEU A 109 3.07 5.90 -4.66
C LEU A 109 2.56 7.05 -5.53
N THR A 110 2.82 6.99 -6.83
CA THR A 110 2.34 8.01 -7.77
C THR A 110 0.81 8.02 -7.83
N SER A 111 0.17 6.84 -7.82
CA SER A 111 -1.29 6.75 -7.81
C SER A 111 -1.92 7.36 -6.56
N LEU A 112 -1.32 7.17 -5.37
CA LEU A 112 -1.81 7.76 -4.13
C LEU A 112 -1.78 9.30 -4.18
N ARG A 113 -0.71 9.88 -4.72
CA ARG A 113 -0.60 11.33 -4.93
C ARG A 113 -1.64 11.86 -5.91
N ILE A 114 -1.86 11.16 -7.03
CA ILE A 114 -2.92 11.50 -7.99
C ILE A 114 -4.29 11.49 -7.29
N ALA A 115 -4.62 10.41 -6.56
CA ALA A 115 -5.89 10.30 -5.85
C ALA A 115 -6.09 11.48 -4.88
N TRP A 116 -5.06 11.82 -4.11
CA TRP A 116 -5.12 12.94 -3.18
C TRP A 116 -5.30 14.30 -3.88
N GLN A 117 -4.58 14.54 -4.98
CA GLN A 117 -4.71 15.77 -5.78
C GLN A 117 -6.11 15.94 -6.36
N HIS A 118 -6.76 14.84 -6.79
CA HIS A 118 -8.13 14.85 -7.30
C HIS A 118 -9.16 15.14 -6.22
N LEU A 119 -8.99 14.56 -5.04
CA LEU A 119 -9.92 14.77 -3.93
C LEU A 119 -9.77 16.18 -3.34
N GLY A 120 -8.53 16.60 -3.09
CA GLY A 120 -8.22 17.78 -2.29
C GLY A 120 -8.65 17.64 -0.83
N PRO A 121 -8.36 18.65 0.01
CA PRO A 121 -8.49 18.55 1.47
C PRO A 121 -9.89 18.20 1.98
N LEU A 122 -10.92 18.87 1.44
CA LEU A 122 -12.29 18.71 1.93
C LEU A 122 -12.88 17.35 1.55
N GLU A 123 -12.83 16.99 0.26
CA GLU A 123 -13.38 15.72 -0.21
C GLU A 123 -12.56 14.54 0.33
N GLY A 124 -11.23 14.68 0.41
CA GLY A 124 -10.41 13.60 0.94
C GLY A 124 -10.69 13.33 2.42
N ARG A 125 -10.98 14.36 3.23
CA ARG A 125 -11.50 14.14 4.59
C ARG A 125 -12.83 13.42 4.60
N TYR A 126 -13.76 13.85 3.75
CA TYR A 126 -15.09 13.23 3.67
C TYR A 126 -15.03 11.75 3.28
N ARG A 127 -14.16 11.38 2.34
CA ARG A 127 -14.08 10.02 1.81
C ARG A 127 -13.20 9.08 2.60
N THR A 128 -12.08 9.58 3.10
CA THR A 128 -11.09 8.74 3.78
C THR A 128 -11.26 8.72 5.29
N GLY A 129 -11.91 9.75 5.86
CA GLY A 129 -12.06 9.94 7.30
C GLY A 129 -10.87 10.64 7.98
N TYR A 130 -9.79 10.91 7.24
CA TYR A 130 -8.55 11.52 7.76
C TYR A 130 -8.44 12.99 7.35
N ASP A 131 -7.84 13.82 8.20
CA ASP A 131 -7.57 15.20 7.84
C ASP A 131 -6.38 15.36 6.88
N GLU A 132 -6.20 16.57 6.35
CA GLU A 132 -5.13 16.90 5.40
C GLU A 132 -3.74 16.59 5.97
N HIS A 133 -3.51 16.84 7.27
CA HIS A 133 -2.21 16.60 7.87
C HIS A 133 -1.92 15.11 8.02
N GLU A 134 -2.91 14.33 8.45
CA GLU A 134 -2.83 12.86 8.50
C GLU A 134 -2.54 12.28 7.11
N ILE A 135 -3.20 12.81 6.07
CA ILE A 135 -3.00 12.35 4.70
C ILE A 135 -1.59 12.67 4.18
N GLU A 136 -1.15 13.91 4.34
CA GLU A 136 0.19 14.34 3.89
C GLU A 136 1.30 13.60 4.63
N ASN A 137 1.14 13.36 5.93
CA ASN A 137 2.09 12.58 6.73
C ASN A 137 2.17 11.13 6.24
N ALA A 138 1.02 10.50 6.01
CA ALA A 138 0.98 9.12 5.52
C ALA A 138 1.60 9.00 4.12
N LEU A 139 1.34 9.96 3.23
CA LEU A 139 1.95 10.02 1.91
C LEU A 139 3.48 10.15 1.99
N ALA A 140 3.99 11.01 2.87
CA ALA A 140 5.43 11.14 3.11
C ALA A 140 6.02 9.84 3.71
N ALA A 141 5.29 9.16 4.60
CA ALA A 141 5.73 7.90 5.19
C ALA A 141 5.86 6.77 4.15
N VAL A 142 4.91 6.67 3.21
CA VAL A 142 4.99 5.66 2.13
C VAL A 142 6.04 6.01 1.08
N GLU A 143 6.31 7.28 0.82
CA GLU A 143 7.31 7.73 -0.17
C GLU A 143 8.74 7.29 0.16
N VAL A 144 9.03 7.03 1.44
CA VAL A 144 10.33 6.46 1.87
C VAL A 144 10.62 5.12 1.18
N MET A 145 9.59 4.36 0.76
CA MET A 145 9.76 3.11 0.01
C MET A 145 10.42 3.27 -1.37
N ALA A 146 10.38 4.47 -1.95
CA ALA A 146 10.99 4.76 -3.25
C ALA A 146 12.53 4.87 -3.19
N HIS A 147 13.10 5.00 -1.99
CA HIS A 147 14.53 5.23 -1.74
C HIS A 147 15.21 4.04 -1.04
#